data_AF-A0A8C1CJ94-F1
#
_entry.id   AF-A0A8C1CJ94-F1
#
_cell.length_a   1.000
_cell.length_b   1.000
_cell.length_c   1.000
_cell.angle_alpha   90.00
_cell.angle_beta   90.00
_cell.angle_gamma   90.00
#
_symmetry.space_group_name_H-M   'P 1'
#
loop_
_entity.id
_entity.type
_entity.pdbx_description
1 polymer ?
#
loop_
_entity_poly.entity_id
_entity_poly.type
_entity_poly.pdbx_seq_one_letter_code
_entity_poly.pdbx_strand_id
1 'polypeptide(L)'
;MQLNQKMMMSLAAIAVIMLVMITGTNGQIFNRPIECCTSVSDKEITLPITGFKLQKYNPPCVNAVIFFTTEGPRCSYWKASWVNQKIQELNSKLETKMNSTDSTPLSTASPHNSTSA
;
A
#
# COMPACT_ATOMS: atom_id res chain seq x y z
N MET A 1 -10.21 55.85 27.04
CA MET A 1 -9.32 55.25 26.00
C MET A 1 -8.35 54.18 26.52
N GLN A 2 -8.13 54.03 27.83
CA GLN A 2 -7.21 52.99 28.38
C GLN A 2 -7.80 51.55 28.38
N LEU A 3 -9.12 51.41 28.51
CA LEU A 3 -9.79 50.09 28.56
C LEU A 3 -9.73 49.37 27.20
N ASN A 4 -9.94 50.11 26.11
CA ASN A 4 -9.89 49.58 24.74
C ASN A 4 -8.45 49.26 24.32
N GLN A 5 -7.45 49.99 24.82
CA GLN A 5 -6.03 49.72 24.57
C GLN A 5 -5.57 48.44 25.27
N LYS A 6 -5.97 48.24 26.54
CA LYS A 6 -5.69 46.99 27.28
C LYS A 6 -6.40 45.79 26.65
N MET A 7 -7.64 45.96 26.20
CA MET A 7 -8.42 44.93 25.52
C MET A 7 -7.80 44.56 24.15
N MET A 8 -7.37 45.56 23.37
CA MET A 8 -6.72 45.35 22.06
C MET A 8 -5.34 44.68 22.20
N MET A 9 -4.53 45.08 23.20
CA MET A 9 -3.25 44.42 23.49
C MET A 9 -3.43 42.99 24.01
N SER A 10 -4.48 42.75 24.81
CA SER A 10 -4.84 41.40 25.27
C SER A 10 -5.28 40.50 24.11
N LEU A 11 -6.10 41.01 23.19
CA LEU A 11 -6.56 40.29 22.00
C LEU A 11 -5.38 39.98 21.07
N ALA A 12 -4.47 40.94 20.87
CA ALA A 12 -3.26 40.75 20.08
C ALA A 12 -2.31 39.72 20.71
N ALA A 13 -2.10 39.77 22.04
CA ALA A 13 -1.27 38.79 22.75
C ALA A 13 -1.84 37.37 22.66
N ILE A 14 -3.16 37.21 22.82
CA ILE A 14 -3.84 35.91 22.66
C ILE A 14 -3.70 35.38 21.22
N ALA A 15 -3.83 36.25 20.21
CA ALA A 15 -3.65 35.88 18.81
C ALA A 15 -2.21 35.42 18.49
N VAL A 16 -1.19 36.07 19.06
CA VAL A 16 0.21 35.65 18.90
C VAL A 16 0.48 34.30 19.57
N ILE A 17 -0.04 34.08 20.78
CA ILE A 17 0.13 32.81 21.51
C ILE A 17 -0.54 31.66 20.74
N MET A 18 -1.72 31.88 20.16
CA MET A 18 -2.41 30.88 19.32
C MET A 18 -1.65 30.57 18.03
N LEU A 19 -0.94 31.55 17.44
CA LEU A 19 -0.14 31.34 16.22
C LEU A 19 1.09 30.45 16.47
N VAL A 20 1.69 30.53 17.66
CA VAL A 20 2.89 29.77 18.03
C VAL A 20 2.58 28.27 18.23
N MET A 21 1.36 27.92 18.65
CA MET A 21 0.96 26.53 18.90
C MET A 21 0.73 25.70 17.63
N ILE A 22 0.76 26.29 16.44
CA ILE A 22 0.48 25.60 15.16
C ILE A 22 1.73 24.88 14.58
N THR A 23 2.93 25.09 15.13
CA THR A 23 4.17 24.50 14.57
C THR A 23 4.57 23.13 15.15
N GLY A 24 3.69 22.49 15.93
CA GLY A 24 4.01 21.28 16.69
C GLY A 24 3.06 20.11 16.49
N THR A 25 2.68 19.76 15.27
CA THR A 25 2.07 18.44 14.99
C THR A 25 2.95 17.66 14.02
N ASN A 26 3.90 16.93 14.60
CA ASN A 26 4.40 15.69 14.02
C ASN A 26 3.20 14.76 13.78
N GLY A 27 2.77 14.59 12.53
CA GLY A 27 1.70 13.63 12.23
C GLY A 27 0.85 13.95 11.01
N GLN A 28 1.45 14.24 9.86
CA GLN A 28 0.76 14.07 8.57
C GLN A 28 1.29 12.81 7.88
N ILE A 29 0.84 11.65 8.36
CA ILE A 29 0.69 10.46 7.53
C ILE A 29 -0.59 10.70 6.70
N PHE A 30 -0.53 11.64 5.77
CA PHE A 30 -1.64 11.99 4.89
C PHE A 30 -1.27 11.56 3.48
N ASN A 31 -1.76 10.38 3.08
CA ASN A 31 -2.07 10.01 1.71
C ASN A 31 -1.06 10.47 0.62
N ARG A 32 0.24 10.25 0.83
CA ARG A 32 1.15 10.17 -0.31
C ARG A 32 1.12 8.72 -0.78
N PRO A 33 0.86 8.44 -2.07
CA PRO A 33 1.24 7.13 -2.60
C PRO A 33 2.70 6.93 -2.21
N ILE A 34 3.02 5.83 -1.54
CA ILE A 34 4.41 5.50 -1.24
C ILE A 34 5.08 5.33 -2.60
N GLU A 35 5.75 6.38 -3.10
CA GLU A 35 6.42 6.32 -4.41
C GLU A 35 7.49 5.23 -4.40
N CYS A 36 8.05 4.94 -3.23
CA CYS A 36 8.93 3.82 -2.97
C CYS A 36 9.24 3.61 -1.48
N CYS A 37 9.78 2.44 -1.12
CA CYS A 37 10.35 2.19 0.20
C CYS A 37 11.66 2.97 0.40
N THR A 38 11.71 3.81 1.43
CA THR A 38 12.93 4.50 1.90
C THR A 38 13.61 3.79 3.07
N SER A 39 12.87 2.89 3.73
CA SER A 39 13.37 2.00 4.79
C SER A 39 12.75 0.61 4.62
N VAL A 40 13.35 -0.39 5.28
CA VAL A 40 12.95 -1.79 5.20
C VAL A 40 12.99 -2.45 6.57
N SER A 41 12.16 -3.47 6.74
CA SER A 41 12.16 -4.35 7.92
C SER A 41 12.64 -5.75 7.53
N ASP A 42 13.39 -6.40 8.41
CA ASP A 42 13.74 -7.82 8.33
C ASP A 42 12.70 -8.74 9.00
N LYS A 43 11.85 -8.18 9.88
CA LYS A 43 10.76 -8.90 10.55
C LYS A 43 9.79 -9.52 9.55
N GLU A 44 9.42 -10.76 9.82
CA GLU A 44 8.41 -11.48 9.06
C GLU A 44 7.03 -10.81 9.20
N ILE A 45 6.32 -10.72 8.08
CA ILE A 45 4.96 -10.16 8.03
C ILE A 45 3.98 -11.24 8.43
N THR A 46 3.23 -11.00 9.50
CA THR A 46 2.16 -11.89 9.97
C THR A 46 0.82 -11.68 9.26
N LEU A 47 0.67 -10.54 8.60
CA LEU A 47 -0.52 -10.21 7.81
C LEU A 47 -0.62 -11.08 6.55
N PRO A 48 -1.83 -11.42 6.09
CA PRO A 48 -2.01 -12.13 4.82
C PRO A 48 -1.42 -11.33 3.65
N ILE A 49 -0.46 -11.93 2.95
CA ILE A 49 0.20 -11.36 1.76
C ILE A 49 -0.57 -11.79 0.51
N THR A 50 -1.00 -10.83 -0.28
CA THR A 50 -1.78 -11.03 -1.52
C THR A 50 -0.92 -10.92 -2.78
N GLY A 51 0.27 -10.35 -2.68
CA GLY A 51 1.21 -10.21 -3.79
C GLY A 51 2.47 -9.46 -3.40
N PHE A 52 3.33 -9.19 -4.37
CA PHE A 52 4.58 -8.48 -4.15
C PHE A 52 5.02 -7.65 -5.35
N LYS A 53 5.93 -6.71 -5.11
CA LYS A 53 6.67 -5.94 -6.12
C LYS A 53 8.13 -5.84 -5.71
N LEU A 54 9.04 -6.13 -6.64
CA LEU A 54 10.47 -5.89 -6.45
C LEU A 54 10.76 -4.40 -6.67
N GLN A 55 11.47 -3.78 -5.73
CA GLN A 55 11.91 -2.40 -5.84
C GLN A 55 13.44 -2.36 -5.94
N LYS A 56 13.91 -1.79 -7.05
CA LYS A 56 15.33 -1.49 -7.23
C LYS A 56 15.70 -0.20 -6.49
N TYR A 57 16.94 -0.14 -6.03
CA TYR A 57 17.54 1.05 -5.43
C TYR A 57 17.52 2.23 -6.40
N ASN A 58 16.99 3.36 -5.94
CA ASN A 58 16.95 4.63 -6.66
C ASN A 58 16.70 5.75 -5.64
N PRO A 59 17.74 6.45 -5.13
CA PRO A 59 17.60 7.40 -4.04
C PRO A 59 16.42 8.38 -4.24
N PRO A 60 15.57 8.59 -3.21
CA PRO A 60 15.71 8.13 -1.82
C PRO A 60 15.28 6.67 -1.57
N CYS A 61 14.86 5.95 -2.60
CA CYS A 61 14.39 4.57 -2.52
C CYS A 61 15.52 3.57 -2.29
N VAL A 62 15.33 2.66 -1.33
CA VAL A 62 16.26 1.56 -1.06
C VAL A 62 15.90 0.30 -1.85
N ASN A 63 16.80 -0.68 -1.91
CA ASN A 63 16.44 -2.02 -2.41
C ASN A 63 15.44 -2.66 -1.44
N ALA A 64 14.28 -3.07 -1.93
CA ALA A 64 13.21 -3.64 -1.11
C ALA A 64 12.35 -4.64 -1.88
N VAL A 65 11.66 -5.49 -1.14
CA VAL A 65 10.48 -6.21 -1.62
C VAL A 65 9.26 -5.56 -0.96
N ILE A 66 8.35 -5.04 -1.77
CA ILE A 66 7.07 -4.50 -1.30
C ILE A 66 6.06 -5.64 -1.31
N PHE A 67 5.64 -6.11 -0.15
CA PHE A 67 4.54 -7.06 -0.06
C PHE A 67 3.22 -6.32 0.06
N PHE A 68 2.25 -6.67 -0.78
CA PHE A 68 0.88 -6.22 -0.63
C PHE A 68 0.18 -7.11 0.39
N THR A 69 -0.37 -6.49 1.43
CA THR A 69 -1.13 -7.18 2.47
C THR A 69 -2.57 -6.69 2.48
N THR A 70 -3.44 -7.38 3.22
CA THR A 70 -4.83 -6.94 3.45
C THR A 70 -4.94 -5.56 4.07
N GLU A 71 -3.91 -5.11 4.79
CA GLU A 71 -3.86 -3.80 5.44
C GLU A 71 -2.99 -2.78 4.70
N GLY A 72 -2.46 -3.13 3.53
CA GLY A 72 -1.63 -2.26 2.70
C GLY A 72 -0.20 -2.75 2.48
N PRO A 73 0.62 -1.96 1.77
CA PRO A 73 1.98 -2.36 1.40
C PRO A 73 2.96 -2.34 2.58
N ARG A 74 3.84 -3.33 2.65
CA ARG A 74 4.91 -3.45 3.66
C ARG A 74 6.28 -3.60 2.98
N CYS A 75 7.25 -2.79 3.40
CA CYS A 75 8.61 -2.77 2.87
C CYS A 75 9.51 -3.78 3.61
N SER A 76 9.95 -4.83 2.91
CA SER A 76 10.79 -5.88 3.46
C SER A 76 12.20 -5.85 2.90
N TYR A 77 13.18 -6.21 3.74
CA TYR A 77 14.57 -6.33 3.33
C TYR A 77 14.72 -7.52 2.39
N TRP A 78 15.13 -7.26 1.15
CA TRP A 78 15.13 -8.24 0.08
C TRP A 78 16.02 -9.48 0.31
N LYS A 79 17.01 -9.41 1.20
CA LYS A 79 17.86 -10.57 1.56
C LYS A 79 17.41 -11.32 2.82
N ALA A 80 16.32 -10.92 3.47
CA ALA A 80 15.80 -11.69 4.61
C ALA A 80 15.36 -13.09 4.14
N SER A 81 15.69 -14.12 4.92
CA SER A 81 15.52 -15.53 4.52
C SER A 81 14.09 -15.88 4.13
N TRP A 82 13.12 -15.39 4.90
CA TRP A 82 11.69 -15.63 4.68
C TRP A 82 11.15 -14.96 3.40
N VAL A 83 11.77 -13.86 2.94
CA VAL A 83 11.30 -13.09 1.78
C VAL A 83 11.40 -13.92 0.50
N ASN A 84 12.51 -14.62 0.30
CA ASN A 84 12.71 -15.49 -0.85
C ASN A 84 11.72 -16.66 -0.85
N GLN A 85 11.50 -17.27 0.32
CA GLN A 85 10.52 -18.35 0.48
C GLN A 85 9.11 -17.87 0.14
N LYS A 86 8.72 -16.68 0.62
CA LYS A 86 7.40 -16.11 0.35
C LYS A 86 7.19 -15.76 -1.12
N ILE A 87 8.21 -15.22 -1.80
CA ILE A 87 8.15 -14.94 -3.25
C ILE A 87 7.92 -16.23 -4.05
N GLN A 88 8.64 -17.31 -3.72
CA GLN A 88 8.48 -18.60 -4.39
C GLN A 88 7.06 -19.17 -4.19
N GLU A 89 6.52 -19.09 -2.97
CA GLU A 89 5.15 -19.51 -2.67
C GLU A 89 4.10 -18.72 -3.48
N LEU A 90 4.30 -17.41 -3.64
CA LEU A 90 3.38 -16.57 -4.42
C LEU A 90 3.46 -16.88 -5.91
N ASN A 91 4.65 -17.13 -6.46
CA ASN A 91 4.80 -17.47 -7.87
C ASN A 91 4.16 -18.83 -8.21
N SER A 92 4.33 -19.86 -7.37
CA SER A 92 3.70 -21.17 -7.62
C SER A 92 2.17 -21.11 -7.56
N LYS A 93 1.61 -20.25 -6.69
CA LYS A 93 0.17 -19.96 -6.64
C LYS A 93 -0.35 -19.27 -7.91
N LEU A 94 0.47 -18.48 -8.59
CA LEU A 94 0.10 -17.85 -9.86
C LEU A 94 0.10 -18.87 -11.02
N GLU A 95 1.10 -19.75 -11.07
CA GLU A 95 1.20 -20.81 -12.08
C GLU A 95 0.02 -21.80 -12.00
N THR A 96 -0.32 -22.24 -10.79
CA THR A 96 -1.46 -23.15 -10.57
C THR A 96 -2.81 -22.53 -10.96
N LYS A 97 -2.98 -21.22 -10.75
CA LYS A 97 -4.19 -20.49 -11.16
C LYS A 97 -4.30 -20.35 -12.69
N MET A 98 -3.18 -20.13 -13.38
CA MET A 98 -3.15 -20.08 -14.84
C MET A 98 -3.45 -21.46 -15.47
N ASN A 99 -2.91 -22.54 -14.90
CA ASN A 99 -3.19 -23.91 -15.34
C ASN A 99 -4.61 -24.41 -15.04
N SER A 100 -5.34 -23.76 -14.13
CA SER A 100 -6.72 -24.13 -13.78
C SER A 100 -7.77 -23.37 -14.59
N THR A 101 -7.38 -22.36 -15.38
CA THR A 101 -8.32 -21.53 -16.17
C THR A 101 -8.53 -22.08 -17.60
N ASP A 102 -7.77 -23.09 -18.03
CA ASP A 102 -7.83 -23.65 -19.38
C ASP A 102 -8.38 -25.08 -19.36
N SER A 103 -9.64 -25.24 -18.97
CA SER A 103 -10.44 -26.47 -19.14
C SER A 103 -11.93 -26.17 -19.03
N THR A 104 -12.44 -25.28 -19.88
CA THR A 104 -13.87 -25.35 -20.25
C THR A 104 -13.94 -25.82 -21.70
N PRO A 105 -14.31 -27.08 -21.96
CA PRO A 105 -14.66 -27.50 -23.31
C PRO A 105 -15.89 -26.70 -23.72
N LEU A 106 -15.78 -25.89 -24.77
CA LEU A 106 -16.93 -25.30 -25.44
C LEU A 106 -17.70 -26.43 -26.14
N SER A 107 -18.56 -27.12 -25.41
CA SER A 107 -19.57 -28.01 -26.00
C SER A 107 -20.68 -27.15 -26.58
N THR A 108 -20.50 -26.69 -27.82
CA THR A 108 -21.63 -26.24 -28.65
C THR A 108 -22.40 -27.48 -29.07
N ALA A 109 -23.39 -27.87 -28.25
CA ALA A 109 -24.43 -28.79 -28.68
C ALA A 109 -25.33 -28.08 -29.69
N SER A 110 -25.11 -28.32 -30.98
CA SER A 110 -26.09 -28.03 -32.04
C SER A 110 -27.21 -29.07 -31.98
N PRO A 111 -28.49 -28.67 -31.87
CA PRO A 111 -29.59 -29.57 -32.14
C PRO A 111 -29.77 -29.68 -33.65
N HIS A 112 -29.49 -30.84 -34.22
CA HIS A 112 -30.08 -31.24 -35.49
C HIS A 112 -31.60 -31.36 -35.28
N ASN A 113 -32.38 -30.51 -35.93
CA ASN A 113 -33.79 -30.79 -36.17
C ASN A 113 -33.98 -31.00 -37.67
N SER A 114 -34.04 -32.28 -38.07
CA SER A 114 -34.50 -32.70 -39.39
C SER A 114 -36.02 -32.81 -39.34
N THR A 115 -36.72 -31.95 -40.11
CA THR A 115 -38.14 -32.15 -40.43
C THR A 115 -38.25 -32.40 -41.93
N SER A 116 -38.70 -33.59 -42.28
CA SER A 116 -39.15 -34.00 -43.60
C SER A 116 -40.64 -33.66 -43.76
N ALA A 117 -41.01 -32.99 -44.87
CA ALA A 117 -42.26 -33.14 -45.62
C ALA A 117 -42.17 -32.31 -46.91
#